data_AF-A0A381WIX0-F1
#
_entry.id   AF-A0A381WIX0-F1
#
_cell.length_a   1.000
_cell.length_b   1.000
_cell.length_c   1.000
_cell.angle_alpha   90.00
_cell.angle_beta   90.00
_cell.angle_gamma   90.00
#
_symmetry.space_group_name_H-M   'P 1'
#
loop_
_entity.id
_entity.type
_entity.pdbx_description
1 polymer ?
#
loop_
_entity_poly.entity_id
_entity_poly.type
_entity_poly.pdbx_seq_one_letter_code
_entity_poly.pdbx_strand_id
1 'polypeptide(L)' 'VYAPFTPFPRNILKGELHMFPKPPWFVTNKQAHNVSRRFTYFQANPGPLHLPGLFFDALRG' A
#
# COMPACT_ATOMS: atom_id res chain seq x y z
N VAL A 1 -13.93 17.55 -11.44
CA VAL A 1 -14.61 16.37 -10.82
C VAL A 1 -13.62 15.73 -9.86
N TYR A 2 -13.94 15.63 -8.57
CA TYR A 2 -13.12 14.90 -7.60
C TYR A 2 -13.60 13.44 -7.54
N ALA A 3 -12.68 12.48 -7.66
CA ALA A 3 -13.02 11.08 -7.45
C ALA A 3 -13.02 10.76 -5.95
N PRO A 4 -13.94 9.90 -5.47
CA PRO A 4 -13.96 9.50 -4.08
C PRO A 4 -12.74 8.62 -3.76
N PHE A 5 -11.75 9.17 -3.04
CA PHE A 5 -10.48 8.47 -2.76
C PHE A 5 -10.43 7.78 -1.40
N THR A 6 -11.45 7.95 -0.55
CA THR A 6 -11.50 7.29 0.75
C THR A 6 -12.15 5.90 0.61
N PRO A 7 -11.52 4.82 1.10
CA PRO A 7 -12.12 3.49 1.08
C PRO A 7 -13.35 3.38 1.99
N PHE A 8 -14.39 2.70 1.52
CA PHE A 8 -15.48 2.20 2.37
C PHE A 8 -14.93 1.19 3.40
N PRO A 9 -15.41 1.18 4.67
CA PRO A 9 -16.45 2.03 5.27
C PRO A 9 -15.92 3.33 5.91
N ARG A 10 -14.61 3.61 5.81
CA ARG A 10 -13.99 4.77 6.47
C ARG A 10 -14.43 6.11 5.87
N ASN A 11 -14.97 6.09 4.67
CA ASN A 11 -15.53 7.24 3.98
C ASN A 11 -16.77 7.82 4.67
N ILE A 12 -17.56 6.99 5.37
CA ILE A 12 -18.71 7.45 6.18
C ILE A 12 -18.23 8.44 7.25
N LEU A 13 -17.12 8.13 7.92
CA LEU A 13 -16.49 9.01 8.92
C LEU A 13 -15.97 10.34 8.32
N LYS A 14 -15.80 10.41 6.99
CA LYS A 14 -15.35 11.60 6.26
C LYS A 14 -16.49 12.35 5.56
N GLY A 15 -17.74 11.94 5.75
CA GLY A 15 -18.90 12.56 5.09
C GLY A 15 -19.07 12.19 3.61
N GLU A 16 -18.31 11.21 3.12
CA GLU A 16 -18.41 10.73 1.75
C GLU A 16 -19.35 9.51 1.67
N LEU A 17 -20.51 9.68 1.02
CA LEU A 17 -21.56 8.65 0.87
C LEU A 17 -21.41 7.88 -0.46
N HIS A 18 -20.34 7.10 -0.59
CA HIS A 18 -20.17 6.16 -1.69
C HIS A 18 -19.95 4.73 -1.17
N MET A 19 -20.42 3.73 -1.91
CA MET A 19 -20.20 2.32 -1.54
C MET A 19 -19.10 1.65 -2.39
N PHE A 20 -18.44 2.43 -3.24
CA PHE A 20 -17.39 1.90 -4.10
C PHE A 20 -16.18 1.48 -3.24
N PRO A 21 -15.72 0.23 -3.35
CA PRO A 21 -14.47 -0.17 -2.74
C PRO A 21 -13.31 0.62 -3.35
N LYS A 22 -12.19 0.70 -2.64
CA LYS A 22 -10.98 1.32 -3.19
C LYS A 22 -10.61 0.62 -4.50
N PRO A 23 -10.37 1.37 -5.59
CA PRO A 23 -10.11 0.73 -6.87
C PRO A 23 -8.91 -0.22 -6.79
N PRO A 24 -8.95 -1.37 -7.49
CA PRO A 24 -7.98 -2.45 -7.30
C PRO A 24 -6.54 -2.06 -7.69
N TRP A 25 -6.36 -1.01 -8.50
CA TRP A 25 -5.05 -0.51 -8.91
C TRP A 25 -4.38 0.43 -7.89
N PHE A 26 -5.06 0.78 -6.80
CA PHE A 26 -4.42 1.56 -5.75
C PHE A 26 -3.69 0.67 -4.74
N VAL A 27 -2.54 1.16 -4.27
CA VAL A 27 -1.83 0.53 -3.17
C VAL A 27 -2.60 0.72 -1.85
N THR A 28 -2.87 -0.39 -1.16
CA THR A 28 -3.61 -0.43 0.12
C THR A 28 -2.71 -0.64 1.34
N ASN A 29 -1.52 -1.20 1.15
CA ASN A 29 -0.52 -1.44 2.20
C ASN A 29 0.12 -0.11 2.68
N LYS A 30 0.04 0.18 3.98
CA LYS A 30 0.59 1.38 4.65
C LYS A 30 2.12 1.41 4.62
N GLN A 31 2.78 0.24 4.59
CA GLN A 31 4.23 0.09 4.48
C GLN A 31 4.75 0.14 3.04
N ALA A 32 3.90 0.40 2.05
CA ALA A 32 4.32 0.40 0.64
C ALA A 32 5.53 1.29 0.33
N HIS A 33 5.72 2.39 1.05
CA HIS A 33 6.89 3.26 0.93
C HIS A 33 8.20 2.55 1.37
N ASN A 34 8.16 1.74 2.42
CA ASN A 34 9.31 0.95 2.87
C ASN A 34 9.55 -0.25 1.95
N VAL A 35 8.47 -0.94 1.55
CA VAL A 35 8.54 -2.06 0.61
C VAL A 35 9.17 -1.63 -0.70
N SER A 36 8.67 -0.55 -1.31
CA SER A 36 9.22 -0.01 -2.56
C SER A 36 10.69 0.37 -2.42
N ARG A 37 11.06 1.10 -1.35
CA ARG A 37 12.46 1.45 -1.06
C ARG A 37 13.36 0.21 -0.97
N ARG A 38 13.00 -0.80 -0.17
CA ARG A 38 13.79 -2.02 -0.01
C ARG A 38 13.85 -2.82 -1.31
N PHE A 39 12.74 -2.88 -2.04
CA PHE A 39 12.66 -3.58 -3.32
C PHE A 39 13.58 -2.94 -4.37
N THR A 40 13.64 -1.61 -4.43
CA THR A 40 14.58 -0.89 -5.30
C THR A 40 16.03 -1.27 -4.99
N TYR A 41 16.43 -1.28 -3.71
CA TYR A 41 17.79 -1.69 -3.33
C TYR A 41 18.06 -3.17 -3.58
N PHE A 42 17.07 -4.05 -3.38
CA PHE A 42 17.17 -5.46 -3.74
C PHE A 42 17.37 -5.64 -5.26
N GLN A 43 16.69 -4.84 -6.09
CA GLN A 43 16.90 -4.88 -7.54
C GLN A 43 18.30 -4.42 -7.93
N ALA A 44 18.84 -3.41 -7.23
CA ALA A 44 20.18 -2.89 -7.48
C ALA A 44 21.29 -3.86 -7.02
N ASN A 45 21.08 -4.57 -5.91
CA ASN A 45 22.00 -5.58 -5.39
C ASN A 45 21.21 -6.79 -4.85
N PRO A 46 20.90 -7.77 -5.70
CA PRO A 46 20.09 -8.92 -5.30
C PRO A 46 20.83 -9.78 -4.28
N GLY A 47 20.15 -10.11 -3.19
CA GLY A 47 20.71 -10.99 -2.17
C GLY A 47 19.68 -11.46 -1.15
N PRO A 48 19.80 -12.70 -0.64
CA PRO A 48 18.83 -13.28 0.27
C PRO A 48 18.72 -12.51 1.59
N LEU A 49 19.79 -11.83 2.02
CA LEU A 49 19.79 -11.00 3.23
C LEU A 49 18.83 -9.81 3.17
N HIS A 50 18.45 -9.34 1.98
CA HIS A 50 17.50 -8.25 1.81
C HIS A 50 16.03 -8.70 1.94
N LEU A 51 15.77 -10.01 1.74
CA LEU A 51 14.43 -10.57 1.69
C LEU A 51 13.67 -10.52 3.03
N PRO A 52 14.27 -10.86 4.20
CA PRO A 52 13.54 -10.86 5.46
C PRO A 52 12.90 -9.50 5.79
N GLY A 53 13.65 -8.41 5.62
CA GLY A 53 13.14 -7.06 5.87
C GLY A 53 12.08 -6.62 4.85
N LEU A 54 12.25 -7.00 3.58
CA LEU A 54 11.26 -6.74 2.53
C LEU A 54 9.94 -7.47 2.82
N PHE A 55 10.02 -8.75 3.17
CA PHE A 55 8.84 -9.56 3.51
C PHE A 55 8.18 -9.10 4.80
N PHE A 56 8.96 -8.70 5.81
CA PHE A 56 8.42 -8.15 7.04
C PHE A 56 7.53 -6.92 6.77
N ASP A 57 8.01 -5.95 5.98
CA ASP A 57 7.22 -4.75 5.65
C ASP A 57 6.03 -5.10 4.74
N ALA A 58 6.19 -6.04 3.81
CA ALA A 58 5.12 -6.46 2.91
C ALA A 58 3.95 -7.14 3.66
N LEU A 59 4.27 -7.99 4.65
CA LEU A 59 3.28 -8.72 5.45
C LEU A 59 2.68 -7.88 6.58
N ARG A 60 3.43 -6.91 7.12
CA ARG A 60 2.98 -6.04 8.22
C ARG A 60 1.77 -5.17 7.84
N GLY A 61 1.73 -4.70 6.59
CA GLY A 61 0.59 -3.96 6.05
C GLY A 61 0.45 -2.51 6.50
#